data_AF-I4YF15-F1
#
_entry.id   AF-I4YF15-F1
#
_cell.length_a   1.000
_cell.length_b   1.000
_cell.length_c   1.000
_cell.angle_alpha   90.00
_cell.angle_beta   90.00
_cell.angle_gamma   90.00
#
_symmetry.space_group_name_H-M   'P 1'
#
loop_
_entity.id
_entity.type
_entity.pdbx_description
1 polymer ?
#
loop_
_entity_poly.entity_id
_entity_poly.type
_entity_poly.pdbx_seq_one_letter_code
_entity_poly.pdbx_strand_id
1 'polypeptide(L)'
;MASKQDLLGMGFEESRVDWALRATNNGNMEVVLDHLENNAESAVPADNEQDAQPASIKCDECGKLFKDNALAGYHAEKSGHASFSQSTEQLKPLTEEEKAERLKELKAKMDEKRKAQAEASKEDDKRNEIIRQQRGKEEQAIREDMKAKELKKDLEKKKKEKEEDRKAMLRVKQQIEADKKERAEKAAKEKALREGKLDNATPAQPAKPALPRVSASNATETRLQLRTPNGTLTTTQKVESTLTDLSDFVATQQMVEPSSLSFATTFPARTFTADEMRKSLKELELVPSAALIVKYT
;
A
#
# COMPACT_ATOMS: atom_id res chain seq x y z
N MET A 1 -51.85 31.58 14.19
CA MET A 1 -51.60 31.64 15.64
C MET A 1 -52.94 31.62 16.31
N ALA A 2 -53.11 30.81 17.36
CA ALA A 2 -54.35 30.80 18.11
C ALA A 2 -54.53 32.16 18.81
N SER A 3 -55.66 32.82 18.65
CA SER A 3 -55.93 34.05 19.40
C SER A 3 -56.66 33.71 20.70
N LYS A 4 -56.26 34.36 21.80
CA LYS A 4 -56.91 34.22 23.11
C LYS A 4 -58.41 34.53 23.01
N GLN A 5 -58.78 35.52 22.20
CA GLN A 5 -60.17 35.93 21.97
C GLN A 5 -61.01 34.81 21.33
N ASP A 6 -60.46 34.08 20.36
CA ASP A 6 -61.17 32.98 19.68
C ASP A 6 -61.40 31.81 20.63
N LEU A 7 -60.40 31.47 21.47
CA LEU A 7 -60.49 30.38 22.44
C LEU A 7 -61.49 30.71 23.58
N LEU A 8 -61.53 31.97 24.02
CA LEU A 8 -62.56 32.45 24.94
C LEU A 8 -63.96 32.41 24.29
N GLY A 9 -64.06 32.76 23.00
CA GLY A 9 -65.30 32.69 22.22
C GLY A 9 -65.84 31.26 22.03
N MET A 10 -64.96 30.26 22.09
CA MET A 10 -65.32 28.84 22.07
C MET A 10 -65.78 28.31 23.44
N GLY A 11 -65.70 29.12 24.50
CA GLY A 11 -66.21 28.79 25.83
C GLY A 11 -65.19 28.18 26.80
N PHE A 12 -63.90 28.26 26.50
CA PHE A 12 -62.84 27.81 27.42
C PHE A 12 -62.58 28.85 28.53
N GLU A 13 -62.25 28.37 29.73
CA GLU A 13 -61.90 29.23 30.87
C GLU A 13 -60.60 30.01 30.62
N GLU A 14 -60.57 31.30 30.95
CA GLU A 14 -59.42 32.18 30.69
C GLU A 14 -58.11 31.65 31.28
N SER A 15 -58.15 31.12 32.50
CA SER A 15 -57.01 30.51 33.18
C SER A 15 -56.40 29.33 32.39
N ARG A 16 -57.25 28.52 31.75
CA ARG A 16 -56.83 27.36 30.94
C ARG A 16 -56.29 27.80 29.59
N VAL A 17 -56.91 28.80 28.98
CA VAL A 17 -56.46 29.37 27.70
C VAL A 17 -55.07 29.97 27.85
N ASP A 18 -54.82 30.74 28.92
CA ASP A 18 -53.50 31.34 29.17
C ASP A 18 -52.44 30.26 29.45
N TRP A 19 -52.80 29.21 30.18
CA TRP A 19 -51.93 28.07 30.40
C TRP A 19 -51.60 27.32 29.10
N ALA A 20 -52.59 27.04 28.26
CA ALA A 20 -52.39 26.33 27.00
C ALA A 20 -51.56 27.14 25.98
N LEU A 21 -51.78 28.46 25.90
CA LEU A 21 -50.97 29.34 25.05
C LEU A 21 -49.50 29.39 25.50
N ARG A 22 -49.24 29.39 26.81
CA ARG A 22 -47.87 29.33 27.35
C ARG A 22 -47.23 27.96 27.13
N ALA A 23 -47.95 26.87 27.41
CA ALA A 23 -47.43 25.51 27.25
C ALA A 23 -47.09 25.17 25.79
N THR A 24 -47.83 25.75 24.83
CA THR A 24 -47.62 25.53 23.39
C THR A 24 -46.79 26.63 22.73
N ASN A 25 -46.25 27.59 23.49
CA ASN A 25 -45.47 28.74 23.01
C ASN A 25 -46.18 29.53 21.90
N ASN A 26 -47.44 29.91 22.14
CA ASN A 26 -48.32 30.58 21.17
C ASN A 26 -48.46 29.82 19.84
N GLY A 27 -48.64 28.50 19.95
CA GLY A 27 -48.73 27.60 18.81
C GLY A 27 -49.94 27.83 17.88
N ASN A 28 -50.06 26.95 16.87
CA ASN A 28 -51.23 26.96 16.01
C ASN A 28 -52.48 26.52 16.78
N MET A 29 -53.66 26.97 16.35
CA MET A 29 -54.94 26.74 17.04
C MET A 29 -55.23 25.27 17.33
N GLU A 30 -54.89 24.38 16.40
CA GLU A 30 -55.03 22.93 16.56
C GLU A 30 -54.18 22.36 17.71
N VAL A 31 -52.95 22.85 17.87
CA VAL A 31 -52.04 22.43 18.95
C VAL A 31 -52.52 22.94 20.31
N VAL A 32 -53.09 24.15 20.33
CA VAL A 32 -53.63 24.75 21.55
C VAL A 32 -54.92 24.03 21.99
N LEU A 33 -55.79 23.67 21.04
CA LEU A 33 -57.01 22.91 21.31
C LEU A 33 -56.71 21.49 21.78
N ASP A 34 -55.79 20.78 21.13
CA ASP A 34 -55.35 19.44 21.56
C ASP A 34 -54.78 19.47 23.00
N HIS A 35 -54.01 20.51 23.34
CA HIS A 35 -53.53 20.69 24.70
C HIS A 35 -54.66 20.96 25.71
N LEU A 36 -55.65 21.79 25.34
CA LEU A 36 -56.81 22.08 26.19
C LEU A 36 -57.70 20.85 26.41
N GLU A 37 -57.90 20.03 25.39
CA GLU A 37 -58.71 18.80 25.46
C GLU A 37 -58.01 17.72 26.29
N ASN A 38 -56.72 17.47 26.03
CA ASN A 38 -55.95 16.45 26.74
C ASN A 38 -55.74 16.78 28.22
N ASN A 39 -55.90 18.04 28.61
CA ASN A 39 -55.74 18.50 29.98
C ASN A 39 -57.03 19.12 30.56
N ALA A 40 -58.19 18.79 29.99
CA ALA A 40 -59.49 19.29 30.45
C ALA A 40 -59.79 18.92 31.91
N GLU A 41 -59.30 17.78 32.39
CA GLU A 41 -59.49 17.32 33.77
C GLU A 41 -58.33 17.67 34.71
N SER A 42 -57.22 18.19 34.17
CA SER A 42 -56.06 18.59 34.96
C SER A 42 -56.27 19.96 35.60
N ALA A 43 -55.82 20.10 36.85
CA ALA A 43 -55.78 21.40 37.51
C ALA A 43 -54.81 22.32 36.77
N VAL A 44 -55.22 23.57 36.51
CA VAL A 44 -54.35 24.59 35.94
C VAL A 44 -53.22 24.86 36.93
N PRO A 45 -51.94 24.67 36.56
CA PRO A 45 -50.83 25.03 37.41
C PRO A 45 -50.89 26.54 37.70
N ALA A 46 -50.91 26.92 38.98
CA ALA A 46 -50.85 28.33 39.34
C ALA A 46 -49.52 28.92 38.83
N ASP A 47 -49.57 30.16 38.34
CA ASP A 47 -48.51 30.93 37.65
C ASP A 47 -47.16 31.11 38.38
N ASN A 48 -46.90 30.37 39.46
CA ASN A 48 -45.78 30.60 40.36
C ASN A 48 -44.77 29.44 40.45
N GLU A 49 -44.90 28.38 39.65
CA GLU A 49 -44.01 27.20 39.73
C GLU A 49 -43.05 27.02 38.54
N GLN A 50 -43.05 27.93 37.55
CA GLN A 50 -42.12 27.88 36.41
C GLN A 50 -40.93 28.85 36.48
N ASP A 51 -40.86 29.69 37.52
CA ASP A 51 -39.67 30.52 37.84
C ASP A 51 -38.67 29.82 38.78
N ALA A 52 -38.66 28.47 38.80
CA ALA A 52 -37.68 27.67 39.53
C ALA A 52 -36.55 27.14 38.63
N GLN A 53 -36.09 27.93 37.66
CA GLN A 53 -34.78 27.68 37.03
C GLN A 53 -33.67 28.13 38.00
N PRO A 54 -32.63 27.32 38.25
CA PRO A 54 -31.55 27.69 39.17
C PRO A 54 -30.90 28.99 38.71
N ALA A 55 -30.83 29.98 39.61
CA ALA A 55 -30.41 31.35 39.31
C ALA A 55 -28.95 31.47 38.79
N SER A 56 -28.10 30.46 38.98
CA SER A 56 -26.80 30.31 38.33
C SER A 56 -26.26 28.88 38.47
N ILE A 57 -25.35 28.47 37.60
CA ILE A 57 -24.66 27.18 37.63
C ILE A 57 -23.20 27.44 37.99
N LYS A 58 -22.69 26.88 39.09
CA LYS A 58 -21.27 26.98 39.46
C LYS A 58 -20.50 25.74 38.99
N CYS A 59 -19.27 25.96 38.55
CA CYS A 59 -18.28 24.90 38.31
C CYS A 59 -17.59 24.58 39.64
N ASP A 60 -17.68 23.34 40.12
CA ASP A 60 -17.10 22.93 41.41
C ASP A 60 -15.57 22.82 41.37
N GLU A 61 -15.02 22.65 40.17
CA GLU A 61 -13.57 22.54 39.93
C GLU A 61 -12.87 23.91 39.86
N CYS A 62 -13.62 24.98 39.58
CA CYS A 62 -13.06 26.29 39.27
C CYS A 62 -13.78 27.48 39.91
N GLY A 63 -14.88 27.23 40.61
CA GLY A 63 -15.67 28.23 41.32
C GLY A 63 -16.37 29.27 40.42
N LYS A 64 -16.32 29.12 39.09
CA LYS A 64 -16.95 30.07 38.17
C LYS A 64 -18.46 29.87 38.13
N LEU A 65 -19.19 30.96 38.29
CA LEU A 65 -20.64 31.02 38.18
C LEU A 65 -21.03 31.39 36.74
N PHE A 66 -21.93 30.61 36.18
CA PHE A 66 -22.48 30.78 34.83
C PHE A 66 -23.94 31.15 34.92
N LYS A 67 -24.35 32.06 34.04
CA LYS A 67 -25.73 32.54 33.97
C LYS A 67 -26.67 31.49 33.34
N ASP A 68 -26.17 30.75 32.34
CA ASP A 68 -26.95 29.79 31.57
C ASP A 68 -26.18 28.47 31.39
N ASN A 69 -26.91 27.37 31.19
CA ASN A 69 -26.36 26.03 30.94
C ASN A 69 -25.46 26.00 29.68
N ALA A 70 -25.80 26.78 28.64
CA ALA A 70 -24.98 26.90 27.43
C ALA A 70 -23.57 27.46 27.71
N LEU A 71 -23.43 28.42 28.63
CA LEU A 71 -22.13 28.97 29.02
C LEU A 71 -21.31 27.98 29.85
N ALA A 72 -21.98 27.19 30.70
CA ALA A 72 -21.35 26.12 31.46
C ALA A 72 -20.82 25.02 30.52
N GLY A 73 -21.57 24.65 29.48
CA GLY A 73 -21.13 23.71 28.44
C GLY A 73 -19.91 24.20 27.64
N TYR A 74 -19.86 25.47 27.26
CA TYR A 74 -18.67 26.04 26.58
C TYR A 74 -17.44 26.07 27.50
N HIS A 75 -17.63 26.35 28.79
CA HIS A 75 -16.55 26.25 29.77
C HIS A 75 -16.09 24.79 29.92
N ALA A 76 -16.99 23.81 29.97
CA ALA A 76 -16.67 22.39 29.99
C ALA A 76 -15.84 21.96 28.78
N GLU A 77 -16.21 22.36 27.56
CA GLU A 77 -15.49 21.99 26.33
C GLU A 77 -14.09 22.62 26.26
N LYS A 78 -13.96 23.87 26.68
CA LYS A 78 -12.69 24.61 26.58
C LYS A 78 -11.71 24.31 27.71
N SER A 79 -12.22 24.02 28.90
CA SER A 79 -11.40 23.78 30.10
C SER A 79 -11.38 22.33 30.58
N GLY A 80 -12.25 21.48 30.04
CA GLY A 80 -12.34 20.06 30.41
C GLY A 80 -13.04 19.78 31.74
N HIS A 81 -13.65 20.79 32.37
CA HIS A 81 -14.29 20.64 33.68
C HIS A 81 -15.70 20.03 33.54
N ALA A 82 -16.02 19.01 34.32
CA ALA A 82 -17.27 18.24 34.18
C ALA A 82 -18.22 18.39 35.38
N SER A 83 -17.74 18.91 36.50
CA SER A 83 -18.51 19.00 37.75
C SER A 83 -19.15 20.39 37.90
N PHE A 84 -20.49 20.44 37.79
CA PHE A 84 -21.26 21.66 37.96
C PHE A 84 -22.38 21.44 38.99
N SER A 85 -22.57 22.42 39.88
CA SER A 85 -23.65 22.43 40.85
C SER A 85 -24.50 23.70 40.73
N GLN A 86 -25.79 23.59 41.06
CA GLN A 86 -26.73 24.70 40.96
C GLN A 86 -26.55 25.61 42.18
N SER A 87 -26.29 26.89 41.95
CA SER A 87 -26.09 27.91 42.98
C SER A 87 -27.20 28.96 42.91
N THR A 88 -27.70 29.43 44.05
CA THR A 88 -28.76 30.45 44.14
C THR A 88 -28.22 31.89 44.13
N GLU A 89 -26.93 32.07 43.83
CA GLU A 89 -26.30 33.38 43.80
C GLU A 89 -26.63 34.09 42.49
N GLN A 90 -27.44 35.14 42.59
CA GLN A 90 -27.75 36.03 41.47
C GLN A 90 -26.51 36.85 41.12
N LEU A 91 -25.90 36.55 39.96
CA LEU A 91 -24.79 37.33 39.42
C LEU A 91 -25.24 38.78 39.23
N LYS A 92 -24.62 39.70 39.97
CA LYS A 92 -24.83 41.14 39.77
C LYS A 92 -24.51 41.48 38.31
N PRO A 93 -25.47 41.97 37.52
CA PRO A 93 -25.21 42.28 36.12
C PRO A 93 -24.15 43.37 36.06
N LEU A 94 -23.05 43.11 35.32
CA LEU A 94 -22.01 44.10 35.05
C LEU A 94 -22.66 45.41 34.57
N THR A 95 -22.17 46.53 35.07
CA THR A 95 -22.61 47.87 34.64
C THR A 95 -22.31 48.06 33.14
N GLU A 96 -23.10 48.89 32.47
CA GLU A 96 -22.99 49.08 31.01
C GLU A 96 -21.62 49.63 30.59
N GLU A 97 -20.97 50.39 31.45
CA GLU A 97 -19.63 50.94 31.25
C GLU A 97 -18.54 49.86 31.26
N GLU A 98 -18.57 48.93 32.22
CA GLU A 98 -17.60 47.82 32.30
C GLU A 98 -17.78 46.82 31.14
N LYS A 99 -19.02 46.64 30.67
CA LYS A 99 -19.30 45.86 29.45
C LYS A 99 -18.74 46.54 28.21
N ALA A 100 -18.87 47.86 28.11
CA ALA A 100 -18.34 48.62 26.98
C ALA A 100 -16.80 48.58 26.94
N GLU A 101 -16.13 48.68 28.09
CA GLU A 101 -14.68 48.56 28.19
C GLU A 101 -14.18 47.16 27.86
N ARG A 102 -14.80 46.11 28.41
CA ARG A 102 -14.46 44.71 28.06
C ARG A 102 -14.68 44.41 26.58
N LEU A 103 -15.72 44.99 25.96
CA LEU A 103 -15.93 44.85 24.51
C LEU A 103 -14.85 45.56 23.69
N LYS A 104 -14.36 46.72 24.13
CA LYS A 104 -13.24 47.42 23.48
C LYS A 104 -11.94 46.63 23.61
N GLU A 105 -11.65 46.11 24.80
CA GLU A 105 -10.47 45.28 25.06
C GLU A 105 -10.50 43.97 24.23
N LEU A 106 -11.65 43.29 24.18
CA LEU A 106 -11.82 42.09 23.35
C LEU A 106 -11.65 42.38 21.87
N LYS A 107 -12.17 43.50 21.36
CA LYS A 107 -11.96 43.91 19.96
C LYS A 107 -10.48 44.20 19.69
N ALA A 108 -9.80 44.94 20.56
CA ALA A 108 -8.37 45.19 20.44
C ALA A 108 -7.56 43.89 20.40
N LYS A 109 -7.85 42.94 21.31
CA LYS A 109 -7.20 41.63 21.34
C LYS A 109 -7.46 40.78 20.10
N MET A 110 -8.67 40.86 19.54
CA MET A 110 -9.02 40.17 18.29
C MET A 110 -8.30 40.77 17.08
N ASP A 111 -8.15 42.10 17.03
CA ASP A 111 -7.42 42.78 15.96
C ASP A 111 -5.92 42.54 16.05
N GLU A 112 -5.35 42.51 17.25
CA GLU A 112 -3.96 42.06 17.47
C GLU A 112 -3.77 40.61 17.02
N LYS A 113 -4.67 39.70 17.39
CA LYS A 113 -4.62 38.30 16.94
C LYS A 113 -4.73 38.16 15.42
N ARG A 114 -5.60 38.95 14.78
CA ARG A 114 -5.74 38.99 13.31
C ARG A 114 -4.47 39.49 12.64
N LYS A 115 -3.82 40.52 13.18
CA LYS A 115 -2.53 41.02 12.66
C LYS A 115 -1.43 39.97 12.80
N ALA A 116 -1.30 39.35 13.96
CA ALA A 116 -0.32 38.28 14.19
C ALA A 116 -0.56 37.08 13.27
N GLN A 117 -1.82 36.68 13.07
CA GLN A 117 -2.18 35.59 12.15
C GLN A 117 -1.88 35.95 10.69
N ALA A 118 -2.11 37.20 10.28
CA ALA A 118 -1.78 37.67 8.93
C ALA A 118 -0.26 37.70 8.67
N GLU A 119 0.55 38.04 9.67
CA GLU A 119 2.00 38.00 9.57
C GLU A 119 2.53 36.56 9.51
N ALA A 120 2.02 35.67 10.36
CA ALA A 120 2.35 34.25 10.32
C ALA A 120 1.99 33.61 8.97
N SER A 121 0.78 33.87 8.45
CA SER A 121 0.36 33.38 7.13
C SER A 121 1.29 33.86 6.02
N LYS A 122 1.71 35.13 6.04
CA LYS A 122 2.65 35.67 5.03
C LYS A 122 4.02 34.99 5.10
N GLU A 123 4.49 34.65 6.30
CA GLU A 123 5.77 33.95 6.45
C GLU A 123 5.65 32.49 5.97
N ASP A 124 4.55 31.82 6.29
CA ASP A 124 4.29 30.46 5.83
C ASP A 124 4.11 30.39 4.31
N ASP A 125 3.44 31.36 3.69
CA ASP A 125 3.33 31.47 2.24
C ASP A 125 4.70 31.64 1.57
N LYS A 126 5.59 32.45 2.16
CA LYS A 126 6.98 32.60 1.69
C LYS A 126 7.76 31.30 1.82
N ARG A 127 7.64 30.59 2.94
CA ARG A 127 8.29 29.28 3.15
C ARG A 127 7.79 28.24 2.15
N ASN A 128 6.47 28.18 1.93
CA ASN A 128 5.85 27.28 0.96
C ASN A 128 6.32 27.57 -0.46
N GLU A 129 6.44 28.85 -0.84
CA GLU A 129 6.95 29.25 -2.15
C GLU A 129 8.43 28.87 -2.32
N ILE A 130 9.27 29.04 -1.28
CA ILE A 130 10.67 28.60 -1.32
C ILE A 130 10.76 27.08 -1.50
N ILE A 131 9.96 26.31 -0.76
CA ILE A 131 9.91 24.84 -0.88
C ILE A 131 9.49 24.44 -2.29
N ARG A 132 8.48 25.09 -2.86
CA ARG A 132 8.02 24.84 -4.24
C ARG A 132 9.14 25.08 -5.25
N GLN A 133 9.87 26.19 -5.11
CA GLN A 133 10.99 26.51 -5.99
C GLN A 133 12.16 25.54 -5.83
N GLN A 134 12.48 25.14 -4.59
CA GLN A 134 13.52 24.15 -4.31
C GLN A 134 13.16 22.79 -4.90
N ARG A 135 11.93 22.30 -4.70
CA ARG A 135 11.45 21.05 -5.33
C ARG A 135 11.56 21.09 -6.84
N GLY A 136 11.18 22.20 -7.48
CA GLY A 136 11.32 22.35 -8.93
C GLY A 136 12.78 22.27 -9.41
N LYS A 137 13.72 22.87 -8.66
CA LYS A 137 15.16 22.79 -8.96
C LYS A 137 15.70 21.37 -8.72
N GLU A 138 15.30 20.73 -7.63
CA GLU A 138 15.68 19.35 -7.30
C GLU A 138 15.18 18.36 -8.35
N GLU A 139 13.94 18.48 -8.82
CA GLU A 139 13.39 17.65 -9.90
C GLU A 139 14.16 17.81 -11.21
N GLN A 140 14.55 19.04 -11.56
CA GLN A 140 15.39 19.30 -12.73
C GLN A 140 16.78 18.69 -12.57
N ALA A 141 17.42 18.89 -11.41
CA ALA A 141 18.73 18.31 -11.11
C ALA A 141 18.71 16.77 -11.12
N ILE A 142 17.67 16.14 -10.56
CA ILE A 142 17.48 14.68 -10.59
C ILE A 142 17.32 14.20 -12.03
N ARG A 143 16.55 14.90 -12.86
CA ARG A 143 16.36 14.54 -14.27
C ARG A 143 17.66 14.66 -15.07
N GLU A 144 18.45 15.69 -14.82
CA GLU A 144 19.76 15.87 -15.46
C GLU A 144 20.78 14.83 -15.00
N ASP A 145 20.84 14.51 -13.71
CA ASP A 145 21.72 13.49 -13.16
C ASP A 145 21.35 12.08 -13.67
N MET A 146 20.06 11.75 -13.76
CA MET A 146 19.59 10.50 -14.36
C MET A 146 20.03 10.37 -15.82
N LYS A 147 19.81 11.41 -16.63
CA LYS A 147 20.27 11.45 -18.03
C LYS A 147 21.80 11.34 -18.14
N ALA A 148 22.54 12.02 -17.27
CA ALA A 148 24.00 11.95 -17.25
C ALA A 148 24.50 10.55 -16.85
N LYS A 149 23.84 9.87 -15.90
CA LYS A 149 24.14 8.50 -15.50
C LYS A 149 23.85 7.49 -16.61
N GLU A 150 22.73 7.64 -17.30
CA GLU A 150 22.38 6.81 -18.47
C GLU A 150 23.43 6.95 -19.58
N LEU A 151 23.78 8.18 -19.94
CA LEU A 151 24.80 8.45 -20.95
C LEU A 151 26.17 7.90 -20.55
N LYS A 152 26.57 8.03 -19.27
CA LYS A 152 27.80 7.41 -18.76
C LYS A 152 27.76 5.88 -18.87
N LYS A 153 26.67 5.25 -18.44
CA LYS A 153 26.50 3.78 -18.54
C LYS A 153 26.58 3.31 -19.99
N ASP A 154 25.98 4.03 -20.92
CA ASP A 154 26.01 3.66 -22.34
C ASP A 154 27.41 3.82 -22.94
N LEU A 155 28.15 4.86 -22.57
CA LEU A 155 29.55 5.01 -22.97
C LEU A 155 30.44 3.91 -22.38
N GLU A 156 30.22 3.53 -21.12
CA GLU A 156 30.95 2.43 -20.48
C GLU A 156 30.64 1.09 -21.12
N LYS A 157 29.37 0.79 -21.42
CA LYS A 157 28.96 -0.42 -22.15
C LYS A 157 29.63 -0.47 -23.52
N LYS A 158 29.56 0.61 -24.30
CA LYS A 158 30.24 0.69 -25.62
C LYS A 158 31.76 0.49 -25.50
N LYS A 159 32.40 0.97 -24.44
CA LYS A 159 33.83 0.73 -24.20
C LYS A 159 34.11 -0.74 -23.85
N LYS A 160 33.29 -1.34 -22.99
CA LYS A 160 33.41 -2.74 -22.60
C LYS A 160 33.18 -3.67 -23.79
N GLU A 161 32.13 -3.45 -24.58
CA GLU A 161 31.85 -4.22 -25.80
C GLU A 161 33.01 -4.14 -26.79
N LYS A 162 33.59 -2.95 -27.03
CA LYS A 162 34.78 -2.79 -27.88
C LYS A 162 35.99 -3.54 -27.33
N GLU A 163 36.19 -3.54 -26.01
CA GLU A 163 37.31 -4.24 -25.39
C GLU A 163 37.13 -5.76 -25.43
N GLU A 164 35.92 -6.25 -25.20
CA GLU A 164 35.55 -7.66 -25.29
C GLU A 164 35.65 -8.17 -26.72
N ASP A 165 35.17 -7.41 -27.70
CA ASP A 165 35.32 -7.74 -29.12
C ASP A 165 36.80 -7.83 -29.52
N ARG A 166 37.62 -6.84 -29.10
CA ARG A 166 39.07 -6.89 -29.30
C ARG A 166 39.69 -8.14 -28.65
N LYS A 167 39.29 -8.49 -27.43
CA LYS A 167 39.78 -9.69 -26.73
C LYS A 167 39.33 -10.98 -27.41
N ALA A 168 38.09 -11.03 -27.91
CA ALA A 168 37.56 -12.16 -28.67
C ALA A 168 38.33 -12.35 -29.98
N MET A 169 38.58 -11.27 -30.72
CA MET A 169 39.39 -11.29 -31.93
C MET A 169 40.82 -11.76 -31.66
N LEU A 170 41.44 -11.33 -30.56
CA LEU A 170 42.76 -11.81 -30.14
C LEU A 170 42.74 -13.31 -29.79
N ARG A 171 41.71 -13.79 -29.08
CA ARG A 171 41.56 -15.21 -28.75
C ARG A 171 41.37 -16.07 -29.99
N VAL A 172 40.53 -15.64 -30.93
CA VAL A 172 40.33 -16.35 -32.22
C VAL A 172 41.63 -16.39 -33.01
N LYS A 173 42.36 -15.27 -33.09
CA LYS A 173 43.66 -15.21 -33.75
C LYS A 173 44.67 -16.18 -33.12
N GLN A 174 44.73 -16.26 -31.79
CA GLN A 174 45.59 -17.20 -31.07
C GLN A 174 45.19 -18.67 -31.32
N GLN A 175 43.89 -18.98 -31.39
CA GLN A 175 43.42 -20.32 -31.73
C GLN A 175 43.79 -20.73 -33.15
N ILE A 176 43.67 -19.81 -34.12
CA ILE A 176 44.08 -20.06 -35.51
C ILE A 176 45.60 -20.27 -35.60
N GLU A 177 46.39 -19.48 -34.87
CA GLU A 177 47.84 -19.65 -34.84
C GLU A 177 48.25 -21.00 -34.21
N ALA A 178 47.56 -21.41 -33.14
CA ALA A 178 47.78 -22.70 -32.51
C ALA A 178 47.40 -23.87 -33.44
N ASP A 179 46.22 -23.84 -34.09
CA ASP A 179 45.81 -24.87 -35.08
C ASP A 179 46.79 -24.93 -36.27
N LYS A 180 47.26 -23.77 -36.74
CA LYS A 180 48.23 -23.69 -37.83
C LYS A 180 49.58 -24.30 -37.43
N LYS A 181 50.06 -24.02 -36.21
CA LYS A 181 51.29 -24.63 -35.67
C LYS A 181 51.15 -26.12 -35.49
N GLU A 182 50.04 -26.58 -34.89
CA GLU A 182 49.78 -28.01 -34.69
C GLU A 182 49.69 -28.77 -36.02
N ARG A 183 49.01 -28.20 -37.03
CA ARG A 183 48.95 -28.78 -38.38
C ARG A 183 50.34 -28.82 -39.03
N ALA A 184 51.13 -27.77 -38.89
CA ALA A 184 52.50 -27.73 -39.41
C ALA A 184 53.41 -28.76 -38.72
N GLU A 185 53.33 -28.90 -37.40
CA GLU A 185 54.07 -29.90 -36.63
C GLU A 185 53.65 -31.33 -36.98
N LYS A 186 52.35 -31.60 -37.13
CA LYS A 186 51.84 -32.90 -37.58
C LYS A 186 52.33 -33.24 -38.99
N ALA A 187 52.25 -32.30 -39.92
CA ALA A 187 52.75 -32.49 -41.28
C ALA A 187 54.28 -32.70 -41.31
N ALA A 188 55.04 -31.97 -40.49
CA ALA A 188 56.48 -32.16 -40.35
C ALA A 188 56.83 -33.53 -39.75
N LYS A 189 56.10 -33.97 -38.72
CA LYS A 189 56.25 -35.29 -38.10
C LYS A 189 55.90 -36.41 -39.08
N GLU A 190 54.82 -36.28 -39.86
CA GLU A 190 54.43 -37.25 -40.88
C GLU A 190 55.46 -37.32 -42.02
N LYS A 191 55.98 -36.18 -42.48
CA LYS A 191 57.05 -36.14 -43.48
C LYS A 191 58.33 -36.78 -42.97
N ALA A 192 58.74 -36.49 -41.73
CA ALA A 192 59.90 -37.12 -41.09
C ALA A 192 59.72 -38.64 -40.91
N LEU A 193 58.50 -39.09 -40.56
CA LEU A 193 58.18 -40.51 -40.45
C LEU A 193 58.18 -41.21 -41.82
N ARG A 194 57.76 -40.52 -42.89
CA ARG A 194 57.74 -41.05 -44.26
C ARG A 194 59.13 -41.09 -44.90
N GLU A 195 59.97 -40.10 -44.65
CA GLU A 195 61.37 -40.07 -45.10
C GLU A 195 62.25 -41.04 -44.29
N GLY A 196 61.75 -41.54 -43.14
CA GLY A 196 62.41 -42.53 -42.29
C GLY A 196 61.88 -43.98 -42.37
N LYS A 197 60.97 -44.34 -43.29
CA LYS A 197 60.40 -45.70 -43.33
C LYS A 197 60.09 -46.20 -44.74
N LEU A 198 61.00 -47.02 -45.28
CA LEU A 198 60.60 -48.19 -46.07
C LEU A 198 60.16 -49.29 -45.07
N ASP A 199 59.28 -50.17 -45.52
CA ASP A 199 58.78 -51.37 -44.84
C ASP A 199 57.45 -51.23 -44.06
N ASN A 200 56.41 -51.62 -44.82
CA ASN A 200 55.36 -52.59 -44.47
C ASN A 200 54.19 -52.21 -43.55
N ALA A 201 53.06 -52.79 -43.95
CA ALA A 201 51.83 -53.06 -43.23
C ALA A 201 50.85 -51.90 -42.93
N THR A 202 49.74 -51.93 -43.66
CA THR A 202 48.42 -51.40 -43.29
C THR A 202 48.05 -51.75 -41.85
N PRO A 203 47.77 -50.77 -40.97
CA PRO A 203 46.96 -50.99 -39.79
C PRO A 203 45.49 -50.69 -40.11
N ALA A 204 44.63 -51.60 -39.66
CA ALA A 204 43.19 -51.51 -39.72
C ALA A 204 42.64 -50.25 -39.01
N GLN A 205 41.51 -49.76 -39.52
CA GLN A 205 40.71 -48.67 -38.95
C GLN A 205 40.42 -48.90 -37.46
N PRO A 206 40.65 -47.91 -36.57
CA PRO A 206 39.97 -47.88 -35.30
C PRO A 206 38.52 -47.44 -35.50
N ALA A 207 37.61 -48.26 -34.98
CA ALA A 207 36.20 -47.93 -34.86
C ALA A 207 36.01 -46.64 -34.04
N LYS A 208 34.97 -45.89 -34.40
CA LYS A 208 34.51 -44.69 -33.70
C LYS A 208 34.39 -44.96 -32.19
N PRO A 209 34.90 -44.10 -31.30
CA PRO A 209 34.61 -44.22 -29.88
C PRO A 209 33.11 -44.00 -29.64
N ALA A 210 32.42 -45.04 -29.19
CA ALA A 210 31.14 -44.88 -28.53
C ALA A 210 31.38 -44.13 -27.21
N LEU A 211 30.66 -43.03 -27.03
CA LEU A 211 30.63 -42.26 -25.79
C LEU A 211 30.36 -43.20 -24.60
N PRO A 212 31.08 -43.08 -23.47
CA PRO A 212 30.81 -43.88 -22.29
C PRO A 212 29.40 -43.56 -21.78
N ARG A 213 28.54 -44.57 -21.75
CA ARG A 213 27.27 -44.53 -21.03
C ARG A 213 27.61 -44.44 -19.54
N VAL A 214 27.60 -43.24 -18.99
CA VAL A 214 27.79 -43.00 -17.56
C VAL A 214 26.71 -43.80 -16.82
N SER A 215 27.14 -44.72 -15.96
CA SER A 215 26.27 -45.50 -15.10
C SER A 215 25.51 -44.56 -14.16
N ALA A 216 24.22 -44.87 -13.95
CA ALA A 216 23.23 -44.03 -13.27
C ALA A 216 23.54 -43.65 -11.81
N SER A 217 24.62 -44.16 -11.21
CA SER A 217 24.86 -44.07 -9.77
C SER A 217 25.63 -42.81 -9.31
N ASN A 218 26.31 -42.07 -10.20
CA ASN A 218 27.22 -40.96 -9.81
C ASN A 218 26.94 -39.60 -10.51
N ALA A 219 25.81 -39.44 -11.20
CA ALA A 219 25.48 -38.15 -11.80
C ALA A 219 25.04 -37.14 -10.71
N THR A 220 25.63 -35.94 -10.68
CA THR A 220 25.21 -34.81 -9.82
C THR A 220 24.12 -33.97 -10.46
N GLU A 221 23.98 -34.06 -11.78
CA GLU A 221 23.03 -33.33 -12.60
C GLU A 221 22.18 -34.31 -13.42
N THR A 222 20.94 -33.94 -13.68
CA THR A 222 20.02 -34.66 -14.57
C THR A 222 19.54 -33.76 -15.69
N ARG A 223 19.50 -34.31 -16.91
CA ARG A 223 19.00 -33.61 -18.09
C ARG A 223 17.54 -33.97 -18.34
N LEU A 224 16.66 -32.99 -18.24
CA LEU A 224 15.22 -33.18 -18.42
C LEU A 224 14.75 -32.57 -19.74
N GLN A 225 13.93 -33.32 -20.46
CA GLN A 225 13.19 -32.83 -21.63
C GLN A 225 11.72 -32.68 -21.25
N LEU A 226 11.27 -31.45 -21.13
CA LEU A 226 9.92 -31.05 -20.75
C LEU A 226 9.10 -30.76 -22.02
N ARG A 227 8.10 -31.59 -22.30
CA ARG A 227 7.16 -31.39 -23.41
C ARG A 227 5.96 -30.62 -22.89
N THR A 228 5.88 -29.35 -23.24
CA THR A 228 4.79 -28.45 -22.85
C THR A 228 3.87 -28.20 -24.05
N PRO A 229 2.63 -27.73 -23.85
CA PRO A 229 1.75 -27.32 -24.95
C PRO A 229 2.37 -26.25 -25.85
N ASN A 230 3.21 -25.38 -25.27
CA ASN A 230 3.88 -24.28 -25.97
C ASN A 230 5.18 -24.69 -26.67
N GLY A 231 5.60 -25.97 -26.57
CA GLY A 231 6.83 -26.48 -27.19
C GLY A 231 7.64 -27.42 -26.29
N THR A 232 8.79 -27.86 -26.78
CA THR A 232 9.72 -28.68 -25.98
C THR A 232 10.79 -27.81 -25.35
N LEU A 233 10.96 -27.92 -24.04
CA LEU A 233 11.98 -27.23 -23.25
C LEU A 233 12.99 -28.27 -22.72
N THR A 234 14.28 -28.02 -22.86
CA THR A 234 15.33 -28.89 -22.31
C THR A 234 16.07 -28.16 -21.21
N THR A 235 16.18 -28.77 -20.03
CA THR A 235 16.80 -28.17 -18.85
C THR A 235 17.77 -29.14 -18.19
N THR A 236 18.75 -28.60 -17.48
CA THR A 236 19.65 -29.37 -16.62
C THR A 236 19.42 -28.95 -15.19
N GLN A 237 19.15 -29.91 -14.32
CA GLN A 237 18.72 -29.69 -12.95
C GLN A 237 19.54 -30.56 -12.00
N LYS A 238 19.66 -30.16 -10.73
CA LYS A 238 20.42 -30.93 -9.73
C LYS A 238 19.64 -32.18 -9.36
N VAL A 239 20.34 -33.29 -9.09
CA VAL A 239 19.70 -34.58 -8.74
C VAL A 239 18.86 -34.51 -7.45
N GLU A 240 19.23 -33.62 -6.53
CA GLU A 240 18.51 -33.37 -5.27
C GLU A 240 17.35 -32.39 -5.39
N SER A 241 17.16 -31.75 -6.55
CA SER A 241 16.02 -30.84 -6.75
C SER A 241 14.70 -31.61 -6.73
N THR A 242 13.63 -30.92 -6.37
CA THR A 242 12.28 -31.49 -6.28
C THR A 242 11.47 -31.22 -7.54
N LEU A 243 10.40 -31.98 -7.76
CA LEU A 243 9.45 -31.67 -8.85
C LEU A 243 8.76 -30.31 -8.65
N THR A 244 8.59 -29.83 -7.41
CA THR A 244 8.11 -28.47 -7.12
C THR A 244 9.05 -27.39 -7.64
N ASP A 245 10.37 -27.57 -7.50
CA ASP A 245 11.33 -26.60 -8.06
C ASP A 245 11.26 -26.59 -9.60
N LEU A 246 10.95 -27.73 -10.22
CA LEU A 246 10.71 -27.81 -11.66
C LEU A 246 9.41 -27.14 -12.08
N SER A 247 8.33 -27.24 -11.30
CA SER A 247 7.09 -26.50 -11.61
C SER A 247 7.34 -25.01 -11.57
N ASP A 248 8.09 -24.50 -10.58
CA ASP A 248 8.39 -23.08 -10.46
C ASP A 248 9.27 -22.59 -11.62
N PHE A 249 10.24 -23.42 -12.03
CA PHE A 249 11.06 -23.13 -13.21
C PHE A 249 10.22 -23.06 -14.50
N VAL A 250 9.34 -24.04 -14.73
CA VAL A 250 8.47 -24.05 -15.91
C VAL A 250 7.47 -22.90 -15.88
N ALA A 251 6.89 -22.61 -14.72
CA ALA A 251 6.01 -21.48 -14.49
C ALA A 251 6.68 -20.15 -14.87
N THR A 252 7.92 -19.95 -14.43
CA THR A 252 8.70 -18.74 -14.74
C THR A 252 9.06 -18.65 -16.22
N GLN A 253 9.42 -19.76 -16.87
CA GLN A 253 9.80 -19.76 -18.29
C GLN A 253 8.59 -19.58 -19.22
N GLN A 254 7.43 -20.10 -18.84
CA GLN A 254 6.24 -20.11 -19.70
C GLN A 254 5.18 -19.09 -19.31
N MET A 255 5.41 -18.33 -18.23
CA MET A 255 4.47 -17.35 -17.68
C MET A 255 3.12 -18.00 -17.33
N VAL A 256 3.16 -19.17 -16.69
CA VAL A 256 1.97 -19.95 -16.27
C VAL A 256 2.02 -20.14 -14.75
N GLU A 257 0.88 -20.23 -14.08
CA GLU A 257 0.85 -20.47 -12.63
C GLU A 257 1.36 -21.88 -12.27
N PRO A 258 2.21 -22.01 -11.23
CA PRO A 258 2.82 -23.29 -10.86
C PRO A 258 1.80 -24.33 -10.38
N SER A 259 0.69 -23.89 -9.79
CA SER A 259 -0.43 -24.72 -9.32
C SER A 259 -1.22 -25.41 -10.45
N SER A 260 -1.14 -24.87 -11.67
CA SER A 260 -1.83 -25.42 -12.84
C SER A 260 -1.00 -26.47 -13.59
N LEU A 261 0.21 -26.80 -13.10
CA LEU A 261 1.13 -27.71 -13.78
C LEU A 261 1.02 -29.13 -13.24
N SER A 262 0.81 -30.09 -14.15
CA SER A 262 0.87 -31.53 -13.88
C SER A 262 1.94 -32.20 -14.75
N PHE A 263 2.76 -33.06 -14.13
CA PHE A 263 3.84 -33.79 -14.81
C PHE A 263 3.47 -35.25 -15.06
N ALA A 264 3.85 -35.78 -16.22
CA ALA A 264 3.71 -37.19 -16.56
C ALA A 264 4.90 -37.74 -17.35
N THR A 265 5.30 -38.99 -17.12
CA THR A 265 6.28 -39.70 -17.94
C THR A 265 5.60 -40.38 -19.14
N THR A 266 6.36 -40.63 -20.20
CA THR A 266 5.88 -41.39 -21.37
C THR A 266 6.09 -42.90 -21.22
N PHE A 267 7.21 -43.33 -20.62
CA PHE A 267 7.53 -44.73 -20.45
C PHE A 267 8.38 -44.96 -19.18
N PRO A 268 7.89 -45.71 -18.18
CA PRO A 268 6.50 -46.16 -18.02
C PRO A 268 5.57 -44.95 -17.89
N ALA A 269 4.37 -45.03 -18.46
CA ALA A 269 3.42 -43.92 -18.39
C ALA A 269 2.91 -43.76 -16.95
N ARG A 270 3.30 -42.66 -16.29
CA ARG A 270 2.92 -42.34 -14.91
C ARG A 270 2.65 -40.85 -14.80
N THR A 271 1.55 -40.48 -14.15
CA THR A 271 1.26 -39.10 -13.76
C THR A 271 1.69 -38.89 -12.32
N PHE A 272 2.46 -37.85 -12.04
CA PHE A 272 2.91 -37.55 -10.69
C PHE A 272 1.78 -36.88 -9.89
N THR A 273 1.59 -37.33 -8.65
CA THR A 273 0.60 -36.78 -7.71
C THR A 273 1.22 -35.69 -6.83
N ALA A 274 0.40 -34.94 -6.08
CA ALA A 274 0.86 -33.86 -5.20
C ALA A 274 1.89 -34.32 -4.15
N ASP A 275 1.81 -35.56 -3.67
CA ASP A 275 2.79 -36.12 -2.73
C ASP A 275 4.14 -36.43 -3.41
N GLU A 276 4.11 -36.79 -4.69
CA GLU A 276 5.30 -37.06 -5.49
C GLU A 276 5.98 -35.77 -5.95
N MET A 277 5.26 -34.65 -6.00
CA MET A 277 5.83 -33.33 -6.31
C MET A 277 6.91 -32.91 -5.31
N ARG A 278 6.82 -33.38 -4.06
CA ARG A 278 7.77 -33.07 -2.98
C ARG A 278 9.00 -33.97 -2.97
N LYS A 279 9.03 -35.02 -3.79
CA LYS A 279 10.15 -35.96 -3.86
C LYS A 279 11.25 -35.43 -4.78
N SER A 280 12.47 -35.83 -4.51
CA SER A 280 13.62 -35.47 -5.34
C SER A 280 13.60 -36.19 -6.69
N LEU A 281 14.25 -35.61 -7.71
CA LEU A 281 14.39 -36.25 -9.03
C LEU A 281 15.08 -37.62 -8.94
N LYS A 282 15.95 -37.81 -7.95
CA LYS A 282 16.58 -39.10 -7.64
C LYS A 282 15.59 -40.15 -7.16
N GLU A 283 14.71 -39.79 -6.23
CA GLU A 283 13.69 -40.69 -5.66
C GLU A 283 12.64 -41.11 -6.70
N LEU A 284 12.42 -40.27 -7.70
CA LEU A 284 11.49 -40.52 -8.80
C LEU A 284 12.13 -41.21 -10.01
N GLU A 285 13.40 -41.62 -9.89
CA GLU A 285 14.16 -42.30 -10.95
C GLU A 285 14.28 -41.48 -12.26
N LEU A 286 14.27 -40.15 -12.16
CA LEU A 286 14.36 -39.23 -13.31
C LEU A 286 15.82 -38.87 -13.68
N VAL A 287 16.78 -39.74 -13.34
CA VAL A 287 18.23 -39.55 -13.46
C VAL A 287 18.82 -40.70 -14.28
N PRO A 288 19.80 -40.48 -15.18
CA PRO A 288 20.51 -39.22 -15.50
C PRO A 288 19.83 -38.34 -16.56
N SER A 289 18.78 -38.85 -17.21
CA SER A 289 17.97 -38.08 -18.14
C SER A 289 16.56 -38.64 -18.21
N ALA A 290 15.56 -37.74 -18.24
CA ALA A 290 14.16 -38.13 -18.36
C ALA A 290 13.39 -37.19 -19.27
N ALA A 291 12.32 -37.71 -19.87
CA ALA A 291 11.38 -36.94 -20.70
C ALA A 291 10.02 -36.89 -20.01
N LEU A 292 9.60 -35.69 -19.64
CA LEU A 292 8.35 -35.41 -18.93
C LEU A 292 7.41 -34.64 -19.86
N ILE A 293 6.13 -34.97 -19.81
CA ILE A 293 5.04 -34.21 -20.40
C ILE A 293 4.48 -33.30 -19.32
N VAL A 294 4.36 -32.02 -19.63
CA VAL A 294 3.73 -31.02 -18.78
C VAL A 294 2.33 -30.76 -19.34
N LYS A 295 1.32 -30.93 -18.49
CA LYS A 295 -0.07 -30.58 -18.79
C LYS A 295 -0.45 -29.37 -17.97
N TYR A 296 -1.16 -28.43 -18.59
CA TYR A 296 -1.87 -27.37 -17.87
C TYR A 296 -3.23 -27.94 -17.48
N THR A 297 -3.47 -28.03 -16.18
CA THR A 297 -4.76 -28.41 -15.58
C THR A 297 -5.55 -27.18 -15.19
#